data_AF-A0A7C5BC07-F1
#
_entry.id   AF-A0A7C5BC07-F1
#
_cell.length_a   1.000
_cell.length_b   1.000
_cell.length_c   1.000
_cell.angle_alpha   90.00
_cell.angle_beta   90.00
_cell.angle_gamma   90.00
#
_symmetry.space_group_name_H-M   'P 1'
#
loop_
_entity.id
_entity.type
_entity.pdbx_description
1 polymer ?
#
loop_
_entity_poly.entity_id
_entity_poly.type
_entity_poly.pdbx_seq_one_letter_code
_entity_poly.pdbx_strand_id
1 'polypeptide(L)' 'MKTAKLIVLLILVILLGIVFVQNLERVKLHFLFITIEMPHIILLLFAVGAGFVLGLLVVLSKRLKNGKQDQ' A
#
# COMPACT_ATOMS: atom_id res chain seq x y z
N MET A 1 6.14 -33.05 -7.56
CA MET A 1 5.30 -31.95 -7.00
C MET A 1 6.11 -30.77 -6.44
N LYS A 2 7.22 -31.00 -5.70
CA LYS A 2 8.02 -29.90 -5.12
C LYS A 2 8.68 -29.00 -6.18
N THR A 3 9.22 -29.60 -7.25
CA THR A 3 9.87 -28.88 -8.36
C THR A 3 8.88 -28.02 -9.16
N ALA A 4 7.67 -28.53 -9.43
CA ALA A 4 6.62 -27.76 -10.10
C ALA A 4 6.18 -26.54 -9.28
N LYS A 5 6.02 -26.69 -7.95
CA LYS A 5 5.74 -25.56 -7.06
C LYS A 5 6.88 -24.53 -7.06
N LEU A 6 8.13 -24.98 -7.11
CA LEU A 6 9.30 -24.10 -7.21
C LEU A 6 9.33 -23.32 -8.53
N ILE A 7 9.01 -23.96 -9.65
CA ILE A 7 8.93 -23.32 -10.97
C ILE A 7 7.80 -22.29 -10.99
N VAL A 8 6.61 -22.63 -10.48
CA VAL A 8 5.49 -21.69 -10.36
C VAL A 8 5.85 -20.51 -9.46
N LEU A 9 6.51 -20.75 -8.34
CA LEU A 9 6.96 -19.69 -7.44
C LEU A 9 7.98 -18.77 -8.13
N LEU A 10 8.94 -19.34 -8.87
CA LEU A 10 9.92 -18.57 -9.64
C LEU A 10 9.26 -17.70 -10.69
N ILE A 11 8.31 -18.26 -11.46
CA ILE A 11 7.51 -17.51 -12.44
C ILE A 11 6.77 -16.37 -11.75
N LEU A 12 6.13 -16.63 -10.61
CA LEU A 12 5.38 -15.61 -9.86
C LEU A 12 6.28 -14.47 -9.39
N VAL A 13 7.48 -14.79 -8.88
CA VAL A 13 8.47 -13.77 -8.46
C VAL A 13 8.93 -12.93 -9.65
N ILE A 14 9.21 -13.54 -10.79
CA ILE A 14 9.60 -12.81 -12.01
C ILE A 14 8.46 -11.90 -12.48
N LEU A 15 7.23 -12.40 -12.53
CA LEU A 15 6.04 -11.60 -12.89
C LEU A 15 5.87 -10.42 -11.92
N LEU A 16 6.04 -10.66 -10.62
CA LEU A 16 5.94 -9.60 -9.62
C LEU A 16 7.02 -8.54 -9.84
N GLY A 17 8.25 -8.93 -10.15
CA GLY A 17 9.33 -8.01 -10.50
C GLY A 17 8.99 -7.16 -11.74
N ILE A 18 8.43 -7.78 -12.78
CA ILE A 18 7.97 -7.08 -13.99
C ILE A 18 6.88 -6.07 -13.65
N VAL A 19 5.87 -6.47 -12.88
CA VAL A 19 4.80 -5.56 -12.42
C VAL A 19 5.40 -4.40 -11.65
N PHE A 20 6.36 -4.65 -10.74
CA PHE A 20 7.06 -3.59 -10.02
C PHE A 20 7.75 -2.60 -10.96
N VAL A 21 8.54 -3.09 -11.92
CA VAL A 21 9.26 -2.23 -12.88
C VAL A 21 8.30 -1.47 -13.79
N GLN A 22 7.22 -2.10 -14.26
CA GLN A 22 6.18 -1.42 -15.03
C GLN A 22 5.45 -0.35 -14.21
N ASN A 23 5.25 -0.58 -12.92
CA ASN A 23 4.64 0.40 -12.00
C ASN A 23 5.63 1.48 -11.51
N LEU A 24 6.87 1.51 -12.01
CA LEU A 24 7.80 2.64 -11.83
C LEU A 24 7.51 3.79 -12.80
N GLU A 25 6.60 3.63 -13.75
CA GLU A 25 6.17 4.72 -14.63
C GLU A 25 5.71 5.93 -13.80
N ARG A 26 6.21 7.10 -14.19
CA ARG A 26 5.93 8.37 -13.51
C ARG A 26 4.49 8.79 -13.79
N VAL A 27 3.69 8.89 -12.74
CA VAL A 27 2.36 9.49 -12.78
C VAL A 27 2.43 10.95 -12.38
N LYS A 28 1.67 11.78 -13.10
CA LYS A 28 1.43 13.17 -12.74
C LYS A 28 0.30 13.21 -11.72
N LEU A 29 0.64 13.56 -10.49
CA LEU A 29 -0.34 13.85 -9.46
C LEU A 29 -0.68 15.32 -9.48
N HIS A 30 -1.95 15.62 -9.71
CA HIS A 30 -2.47 16.98 -9.62
C HIS A 30 -3.14 17.17 -8.26
N PHE A 31 -2.50 17.94 -7.40
CA PHE A 31 -3.12 18.54 -6.23
C PHE A 31 -3.68 19.91 -6.60
N LEU A 32 -4.57 20.45 -5.74
CA LEU A 32 -5.32 21.67 -6.01
C LEU A 32 -4.44 22.87 -6.42
N PHE A 33 -3.19 22.94 -5.94
CA PHE A 33 -2.24 24.02 -6.26
C PHE A 33 -0.87 23.53 -6.75
N ILE A 34 -0.64 22.22 -6.83
CA ILE A 34 0.70 21.65 -7.06
C ILE A 34 0.58 20.41 -7.95
N THR A 35 1.46 20.29 -8.94
CA THR A 35 1.60 19.05 -9.72
C THR A 35 2.94 18.40 -9.38
N ILE A 36 2.91 17.12 -9.00
CA ILE A 36 4.10 16.34 -8.62
C ILE A 36 4.18 15.12 -9.54
N GLU A 37 5.34 14.90 -10.15
CA GLU A 37 5.62 13.68 -10.90
C GLU A 37 6.28 12.66 -9.97
N MET A 38 5.63 11.51 -9.77
CA MET A 38 6.18 10.45 -8.93
C MET A 38 5.86 9.05 -9.49
N PRO A 39 6.69 8.03 -9.22
CA PRO A 39 6.39 6.65 -9.60
C PRO A 39 5.08 6.15 -8.96
N HIS A 40 4.28 5.40 -9.71
CA HIS A 40 3.01 4.82 -9.22
C HIS A 40 3.18 3.99 -7.94
N ILE A 41 4.28 3.23 -7.82
CA ILE A 41 4.53 2.41 -6.62
C ILE A 41 4.65 3.25 -5.34
N ILE A 42 5.20 4.47 -5.44
CA ILE A 42 5.36 5.37 -4.29
C ILE A 42 3.99 5.90 -3.87
N LEU A 43 3.13 6.23 -4.84
CA LEU A 43 1.74 6.64 -4.57
C LEU A 43 0.97 5.54 -3.85
N LEU A 44 1.10 4.29 -4.31
CA LEU A 44 0.43 3.14 -3.72
C LEU A 44 0.87 2.93 -2.27
N LEU A 45 2.18 3.06 -2.00
CA LEU A 45 2.73 2.95 -0.65
C LEU A 45 2.17 4.03 0.29
N PHE A 46 2.10 5.29 -0.18
CA PHE A 46 1.49 6.38 0.59
C PHE A 46 0.00 6.15 0.85
N ALA A 47 -0.75 5.69 -0.15
CA ALA A 47 -2.18 5.42 -0.01
C ALA A 47 -2.46 4.31 1.00
N VAL A 48 -1.73 3.18 0.90
CA VAL A 48 -1.87 2.06 1.85
C VAL A 48 -1.43 2.48 3.25
N GLY A 49 -0.28 3.16 3.36
CA GLY A 49 0.24 3.63 4.63
C GLY A 49 -0.71 4.62 5.33
N ALA A 50 -1.20 5.63 4.61
CA ALA A 50 -2.14 6.61 5.12
C ALA A 50 -3.47 5.95 5.53
N GLY A 51 -4.03 5.09 4.68
CA GLY A 51 -5.26 4.36 4.97
C GLY A 51 -5.14 3.47 6.22
N PHE A 52 -4.02 2.75 6.36
CA PHE A 52 -3.73 1.92 7.53
C PHE A 52 -3.61 2.74 8.82
N VAL A 53 -2.83 3.82 8.79
CA VAL A 53 -2.66 4.71 9.96
C VAL A 53 -3.98 5.34 10.36
N LEU A 54 -4.76 5.86 9.40
CA LEU A 54 -6.09 6.43 9.69
C LEU A 54 -7.03 5.37 10.27
N GLY A 55 -7.05 4.16 9.72
CA GLY A 55 -7.84 3.05 10.25
C GLY A 55 -7.46 2.69 11.69
N LEU A 56 -6.16 2.61 11.99
CA LEU A 56 -5.66 2.41 13.34
C LEU A 56 -6.11 3.53 14.29
N LEU A 57 -5.97 4.79 13.87
CA LEU A 57 -6.38 5.95 14.66
C LEU A 57 -7.88 5.95 14.99
N VAL A 58 -8.74 5.53 14.06
CA VAL A 58 -10.17 5.38 14.30
C VAL A 58 -10.44 4.32 15.37
N VAL A 59 -9.79 3.17 15.28
CA VAL A 59 -9.96 2.07 16.26
C VAL A 59 -9.46 2.50 17.64
N LEU A 60 -8.30 3.14 17.71
CA LEU A 60 -7.71 3.66 18.95
C LEU A 60 -8.62 4.71 19.59
N SER A 61 -9.15 5.63 18.80
CA SER A 61 -10.08 6.68 19.28
C SER A 61 -11.36 6.09 19.85
N LYS A 62 -11.92 5.05 19.19
CA LYS A 62 -13.12 4.35 19.68
C LYS A 62 -12.85 3.60 20.99
N ARG A 63 -11.69 2.93 21.12
CA ARG A 63 -11.29 2.27 22.38
C ARG A 63 -11.10 3.27 23.52
N LEU A 64 -10.46 4.40 23.26
CA LEU A 64 -10.25 5.45 24.27
C LEU A 64 -11.58 6.06 24.76
N LYS A 65 -12.56 6.22 23.86
CA LYS A 65 -13.90 6.68 24.21
C LYS A 65 -14.65 5.66 25.07
N ASN A 66 -14.60 4.38 24.73
CA ASN A 66 -15.32 3.33 25.46
C ASN A 66 -14.70 3.05 26.84
N GLY A 67 -13.37 3.11 26.98
CA GLY A 67 -12.71 2.97 28.29
C GLY A 67 -13.00 4.09 29.30
N LYS A 68 -13.61 5.20 28.85
CA LYS A 68 -14.12 6.28 29.71
C LYS A 68 -15.58 6.11 30.11
N GLN A 69 -16.31 5.14 29.53
CA GLN A 69 -17.74 4.91 29.82
C GLN A 69 -17.95 3.80 30.87
N ASP A 70 -16.89 3.02 31.15
CA ASP A 70 -16.87 1.95 32.16
C ASP A 70 -16.20 2.39 33.50
N GLN A 71 -15.98 3.70 33.71
CA GLN A 71 -15.61 4.33 34.99
C GLN A 71 -16.70 5.30 35.43
#